data_AF-A0A2D8FN21-F1
#
_entry.id   AF-A0A2D8FN21-F1
#
_cell.length_a   1.000
_cell.length_b   1.000
_cell.length_c   1.000
_cell.angle_alpha   90.00
_cell.angle_beta   90.00
_cell.angle_gamma   90.00
#
_symmetry.space_group_name_H-M   'P 1'
#
loop_
_entity.id
_entity.type
_entity.pdbx_description
1 polymer ?
#
loop_
_entity_poly.entity_id
_entity_poly.type
_entity_poly.pdbx_seq_one_letter_code
_entity_poly.pdbx_strand_id
1 'polypeptide(L)'
;MQYADIGAALLGGLLLAWIADLLTGRRGFGGASLVSGVGLACGWFLAVRVFAVSTLDSWVWVPWALTGSVVCLATFFLFRNKR
;
A
#
# COMPACT_ATOMS: atom_id res chain seq x y z
N MET A 1 -12.97 -13.54 12.22
CA MET A 1 -12.22 -12.52 12.98
C MET A 1 -12.50 -11.17 12.33
N GLN A 2 -13.35 -10.34 12.92
CA GLN A 2 -13.97 -9.15 12.32
C GLN A 2 -13.02 -8.05 11.80
N TYR A 3 -11.72 -8.14 12.10
CA TYR A 3 -10.71 -7.14 11.70
C TYR A 3 -9.44 -7.76 11.09
N ALA A 4 -9.51 -9.04 10.69
CA ALA A 4 -8.35 -9.76 10.17
C ALA A 4 -7.88 -9.22 8.80
N ASP A 5 -8.82 -8.74 7.99
CA ASP A 5 -8.58 -8.10 6.69
C ASP A 5 -7.84 -6.76 6.84
N ILE A 6 -8.23 -5.94 7.82
CA ILE A 6 -7.54 -4.68 8.15
C ILE A 6 -6.14 -4.96 8.66
N GLY A 7 -5.99 -5.93 9.57
CA GLY A 7 -4.68 -6.37 10.06
C GLY A 7 -3.79 -6.85 8.92
N ALA A 8 -4.32 -7.66 7.99
CA ALA A 8 -3.59 -8.15 6.83
C ALA A 8 -3.18 -7.03 5.87
N ALA A 9 -4.05 -6.04 5.63
CA ALA A 9 -3.73 -4.89 4.79
C ALA A 9 -2.61 -4.03 5.40
N LEU A 10 -2.66 -3.76 6.70
CA LEU A 10 -1.63 -2.99 7.40
C LEU A 10 -0.28 -3.72 7.43
N LEU A 11 -0.29 -5.02 7.79
CA LEU A 11 0.91 -5.85 7.76
C LEU A 11 1.47 -5.96 6.34
N GLY A 12 0.62 -6.14 5.35
CA GLY A 12 1.00 -6.20 3.94
C GLY A 12 1.62 -4.89 3.45
N GLY A 13 1.04 -3.73 3.78
CA GLY A 13 1.64 -2.44 3.43
C GLY A 13 2.98 -2.18 4.11
N LEU A 14 3.14 -2.56 5.38
CA LEU A 14 4.42 -2.48 6.08
C LEU A 14 5.47 -3.42 5.45
N LEU A 15 5.06 -4.63 5.09
CA LEU A 15 5.90 -5.58 4.34
C LEU A 15 6.35 -4.99 3.00
N LEU A 16 5.44 -4.37 2.24
CA LEU A 16 5.77 -3.73 0.97
C LEU A 16 6.73 -2.56 1.16
N ALA A 17 6.52 -1.71 2.17
CA ALA A 17 7.43 -0.63 2.50
C ALA A 17 8.82 -1.16 2.87
N TRP A 18 8.88 -2.25 3.63
CA TRP A 18 10.13 -2.89 4.04
C TRP A 18 10.88 -3.49 2.84
N ILE A 19 10.18 -4.22 1.98
CA ILE A 19 10.74 -4.78 0.74
C ILE A 19 11.27 -3.65 -0.14
N ALA A 20 10.50 -2.57 -0.33
CA ALA A 20 10.92 -1.45 -1.16
C ALA A 20 12.15 -0.72 -0.57
N ASP A 21 12.22 -0.57 0.76
CA ASP A 21 13.40 0.00 1.43
C ASP A 21 14.63 -0.91 1.28
N LEU A 22 14.47 -2.23 1.39
CA LEU A 22 15.55 -3.19 1.14
C LEU A 22 16.06 -3.12 -0.31
N LEU A 23 15.15 -3.08 -1.28
CA LEU A 23 15.48 -3.01 -2.72
C LEU A 23 16.20 -1.70 -3.09
N THR A 24 15.99 -0.63 -2.34
CA THR A 24 16.57 0.69 -2.61
C THR A 24 17.76 1.04 -1.72
N GLY A 25 18.23 0.10 -0.90
CA GLY A 25 19.46 0.22 -0.11
C GLY A 25 19.29 0.87 1.26
N ARG A 26 18.13 0.67 1.92
CA ARG A 26 17.80 1.13 3.29
C ARG A 26 17.94 2.64 3.50
N ARG A 27 17.38 3.41 2.57
CA ARG A 27 17.56 4.88 2.51
C ARG A 27 16.45 5.67 3.22
N GLY A 28 15.52 5.02 3.91
CA GLY A 28 14.57 5.70 4.79
C GLY A 28 13.22 5.00 4.87
N PHE A 29 13.16 3.98 5.73
CA PHE A 29 11.94 3.20 5.99
C PHE A 29 10.73 4.07 6.36
N GLY A 30 10.93 5.14 7.12
CA GLY A 30 9.83 6.05 7.51
C GLY A 30 9.14 6.75 6.33
N GLY A 31 9.90 7.10 5.29
CA GLY A 31 9.31 7.67 4.07
C GLY A 31 8.54 6.61 3.28
N ALA A 32 9.11 5.40 3.15
CA ALA A 32 8.48 4.29 2.45
C ALA A 32 7.19 3.83 3.15
N SER A 33 7.16 3.78 4.49
CA SER A 33 5.97 3.39 5.24
C SER A 33 4.84 4.40 5.11
N LEU A 34 5.14 5.70 5.13
CA LEU A 34 4.13 6.75 4.87
C LEU A 34 3.57 6.65 3.46
N VAL A 35 4.43 6.52 2.45
CA VAL A 35 4.00 6.38 1.05
C VAL A 35 3.15 5.12 0.86
N SER A 36 3.57 4.01 1.46
CA SER A 36 2.81 2.75 1.46
C SER A 36 1.44 2.93 2.10
N GLY A 37 1.36 3.57 3.27
CA GLY A 37 0.11 3.82 3.98
C GLY A 37 -0.87 4.68 3.18
N VAL A 38 -0.39 5.75 2.54
CA VAL A 38 -1.21 6.57 1.63
C VAL A 38 -1.68 5.74 0.43
N GLY A 39 -0.79 4.93 -0.16
CA GLY A 39 -1.16 4.06 -1.27
C GLY A 39 -2.17 2.97 -0.91
N LEU A 40 -2.13 2.43 0.31
CA LEU A 40 -3.17 1.52 0.82
C LEU A 40 -4.54 2.22 0.85
N ALA A 41 -4.60 3.44 1.41
CA ALA A 41 -5.83 4.21 1.49
C ALA A 41 -6.38 4.54 0.09
N CYS A 42 -5.50 4.93 -0.84
CA CYS A 42 -5.87 5.19 -2.24
C CYS A 42 -6.42 3.92 -2.93
N GLY A 43 -5.73 2.78 -2.79
CA GLY A 43 -6.16 1.52 -3.42
C GLY A 43 -7.50 1.01 -2.86
N TRP A 44 -7.70 1.13 -1.54
CA TRP A 44 -8.99 0.84 -0.91
C TRP A 44 -10.11 1.75 -1.43
N PHE A 45 -9.86 3.06 -1.47
CA PHE A 45 -10.85 4.04 -1.93
C PHE A 45 -11.26 3.77 -3.38
N LEU A 46 -10.30 3.48 -4.26
CA LEU A 46 -10.59 3.13 -5.66
C LEU A 46 -11.48 1.88 -5.75
N ALA A 47 -11.16 0.82 -5.03
CA ALA A 47 -11.92 -0.44 -5.10
C ALA A 47 -13.36 -0.31 -4.59
N VAL A 48 -13.55 0.40 -3.47
CA VAL A 48 -14.83 0.47 -2.76
C VAL A 48 -15.70 1.63 -3.23
N ARG A 49 -15.10 2.79 -3.52
CA ARG A 49 -15.83 4.02 -3.80
C ARG A 49 -15.86 4.42 -5.28
N VAL A 50 -14.83 4.06 -6.06
CA VAL A 50 -14.75 4.47 -7.47
C VAL A 50 -15.20 3.36 -8.41
N PHE A 51 -14.63 2.16 -8.28
CA PHE A 51 -14.97 1.04 -9.15
C PHE A 51 -16.16 0.22 -8.64
N ALA A 52 -16.49 0.33 -7.34
CA ALA A 52 -17.55 -0.44 -6.70
C ALA A 52 -17.42 -1.98 -6.90
N VAL A 53 -16.18 -2.47 -7.05
CA VAL A 53 -15.88 -3.90 -7.27
C VAL A 53 -15.80 -4.67 -5.93
N SER A 54 -15.80 -3.96 -4.80
CA SER A 54 -15.62 -4.53 -3.47
C SER A 54 -16.40 -3.75 -2.41
N THR A 55 -16.78 -4.42 -1.32
CA THR A 55 -17.31 -3.79 -0.10
C THR A 55 -16.29 -3.89 1.04
N LEU A 56 -16.47 -3.10 2.10
CA LEU A 56 -15.64 -3.15 3.31
C LEU A 56 -15.68 -4.49 4.05
N ASP A 57 -16.74 -5.27 3.85
CA ASP A 57 -16.93 -6.58 4.50
C ASP A 57 -16.30 -7.74 3.70
N SER A 58 -15.69 -7.43 2.56
CA SER A 58 -15.13 -8.44 1.65
C SER A 58 -13.61 -8.41 1.65
N TRP A 59 -12.94 -9.55 1.50
CA TRP A 59 -11.48 -9.60 1.40
C TRP A 59 -10.92 -9.01 0.09
N VAL A 60 -11.79 -8.70 -0.87
CA VAL A 60 -11.41 -8.26 -2.21
C VAL A 60 -10.75 -6.88 -2.18
N TRP A 61 -11.05 -6.00 -1.22
CA TRP A 61 -10.44 -4.66 -1.15
C TRP A 61 -8.96 -4.71 -0.74
N VAL A 62 -8.52 -5.76 -0.03
CA VAL A 62 -7.15 -5.91 0.47
C VAL A 62 -6.11 -5.94 -0.67
N PRO A 63 -6.24 -6.80 -1.70
CA PRO A 63 -5.30 -6.78 -2.83
C PRO A 63 -5.32 -5.47 -3.61
N TRP A 64 -6.46 -4.76 -3.68
CA TRP A 64 -6.52 -3.43 -4.29
C TRP A 64 -5.76 -2.39 -3.47
N ALA A 65 -5.89 -2.40 -2.14
CA ALA A 65 -5.11 -1.55 -1.25
C ALA A 65 -3.60 -1.80 -1.44
N LEU A 66 -3.18 -3.08 -1.44
CA LEU A 66 -1.78 -3.45 -1.66
C LEU A 66 -1.27 -3.00 -3.03
N THR A 67 -2.09 -3.13 -4.08
CA THR A 67 -1.74 -2.66 -5.43
C THR A 67 -1.55 -1.14 -5.44
N GLY A 68 -2.43 -0.38 -4.80
CA GLY A 68 -2.29 1.06 -4.62
C GLY A 68 -0.97 1.43 -3.92
N SER A 69 -0.62 0.70 -2.85
CA SER A 69 0.67 0.85 -2.16
C SER A 69 1.88 0.60 -3.07
N VAL A 70 1.87 -0.50 -3.85
CA VAL A 70 2.93 -0.82 -4.80
C VAL A 70 3.12 0.30 -5.83
N VAL A 71 2.02 0.81 -6.39
CA VAL A 71 2.08 1.92 -7.37
C VAL A 71 2.67 3.17 -6.74
N CYS A 72 2.22 3.57 -5.54
CA CYS A 72 2.76 4.75 -4.85
C CYS A 72 4.25 4.60 -4.52
N LEU A 73 4.67 3.43 -4.03
CA LEU A 73 6.09 3.14 -3.74
C LEU A 73 6.95 3.19 -4.99
N ALA A 74 6.50 2.54 -6.08
CA ALA A 74 7.21 2.56 -7.36
C ALA A 74 7.40 4.01 -7.85
N THR A 75 6.34 4.81 -7.80
CA THR A 75 6.35 6.22 -8.19
C THR A 75 7.30 7.05 -7.31
N PHE A 76 7.27 6.84 -5.99
CA PHE A 76 8.14 7.53 -5.05
C PHE A 76 9.63 7.28 -5.35
N PHE A 77 10.02 6.03 -5.57
CA PHE A 77 11.43 5.71 -5.86
C PHE A 77 11.87 6.13 -7.27
N LEU A 78 10.96 6.08 -8.26
CA LEU A 78 11.19 6.63 -9.60
C LEU A 78 11.60 8.10 -9.55
N PHE A 79 10.86 8.92 -8.80
CA PHE A 79 11.14 10.36 -8.71
C PHE A 79 12.22 10.71 -7.69
N ARG A 80 12.44 9.87 -6.67
CA ARG A 80 13.52 10.08 -5.70
C ARG A 80 14.90 9.96 -6.33
N ASN A 81 15.10 9.07 -7.30
CA ASN A 81 16.38 8.91 -8.01
C ASN A 81 16.71 10.07 -8.96
N LYS A 82 15.77 10.97 -9.22
CA LYS A 82 15.94 12.13 -10.11
C LYS A 82 16.35 13.42 -9.38
N ARG A 83 16.34 13.42 -8.03
CA ARG A 83 16.74 14.54 -7.18
C ARG A 83 18.06 14.23 -6.51
#